data_AF-A0A970KIT0-F1
#
_entry.id   AF-A0A970KIT0-F1
#
_cell.length_a   1.000
_cell.length_b   1.000
_cell.length_c   1.000
_cell.angle_alpha   90.00
_cell.angle_beta   90.00
_cell.angle_gamma   90.00
#
_symmetry.space_group_name_H-M   'P 1'
#
loop_
_entity.id
_entity.type
_entity.pdbx_description
1 polymer ?
#
loop_
_entity_poly.entity_id
_entity_poly.type
_entity_poly.pdbx_seq_one_letter_code
_entity_poly.pdbx_strand_id
1 'polypeptide(L)'
;MNRPRPLALIIMDGFGLNENKTGNAVYHARKPNLDKLMAEYPMTTLNASGEAVGLPEGQMGNSEVGHLNLGAGRIVYQDYTRISKAVRDKSLFENKVLKEGYQRALDNDRALHLMGLVSPGGVHSHT
;
A
#
# COMPACT_ATOMS: atom_id res chain seq x y z
N MET A 1 38.60 -19.82 -8.60
CA MET A 1 37.18 -19.67 -8.26
C MET A 1 36.67 -18.35 -8.82
N ASN A 2 35.60 -18.33 -9.60
CA ASN A 2 34.99 -17.08 -10.07
C ASN A 2 34.32 -16.37 -8.89
N ARG A 3 34.71 -15.12 -8.62
CA ARG A 3 34.09 -14.30 -7.59
C ARG A 3 32.65 -13.95 -8.04
N PRO A 4 31.62 -14.17 -7.21
CA PRO A 4 30.26 -13.82 -7.56
C PRO A 4 30.13 -12.30 -7.77
N ARG A 5 29.29 -11.90 -8.75
CA ARG A 5 28.92 -10.50 -9.00
C ARG A 5 27.57 -10.25 -8.33
N PRO A 6 27.52 -9.55 -7.18
CA PRO A 6 26.27 -9.37 -6.45
C PRO A 6 25.34 -8.40 -7.19
N LEU A 7 24.05 -8.71 -7.15
CA LEU A 7 22.97 -7.79 -7.49
C LEU A 7 22.30 -7.38 -6.16
N ALA A 8 22.18 -6.08 -5.92
CA ALA A 8 21.60 -5.55 -4.69
C ALA A 8 20.46 -4.59 -5.00
N LEU A 9 19.32 -4.77 -4.33
CA LEU A 9 18.26 -3.78 -4.24
C LEU A 9 18.47 -2.98 -2.94
N ILE A 10 18.64 -1.67 -3.05
CA ILE A 10 18.86 -0.76 -1.92
C ILE A 10 17.63 0.14 -1.78
N ILE A 11 16.93 0.02 -0.65
CA ILE A 11 15.69 0.77 -0.37
C ILE A 11 16.00 1.87 0.65
N MET A 12 15.79 3.13 0.26
CA MET A 12 15.85 4.28 1.16
C MET A 12 14.43 4.60 1.66
N ASP A 13 14.06 4.10 2.83
CA ASP A 13 12.71 4.25 3.37
C ASP A 13 12.37 5.73 3.61
N GLY A 14 11.16 6.15 3.22
CA GLY A 14 10.70 7.54 3.31
C GLY A 14 11.43 8.55 2.39
N PHE A 15 12.22 8.09 1.42
CA PHE A 15 12.96 8.97 0.49
C PHE A 15 12.20 9.18 -0.82
N GLY A 16 11.54 10.34 -0.96
CA GLY A 16 10.78 10.72 -2.16
C GLY A 16 11.36 11.94 -2.90
N LEU A 17 10.96 12.09 -4.16
CA LEU A 17 11.21 13.29 -4.95
C LEU A 17 10.01 14.25 -4.84
N ASN A 18 10.28 15.51 -4.54
CA ASN A 18 9.26 16.55 -4.42
C ASN A 18 9.81 17.87 -4.97
N GLU A 19 9.07 18.53 -5.84
CA GLU A 19 9.44 19.81 -6.44
C GLU A 19 9.42 20.96 -5.43
N ASN A 20 8.57 20.85 -4.40
CA ASN A 20 8.53 21.81 -3.31
C ASN A 20 9.77 21.63 -2.41
N LYS A 21 10.54 22.71 -2.27
CA LYS A 21 11.79 22.75 -1.50
C LYS A 21 11.58 23.19 -0.05
N THR A 22 10.42 23.77 0.27
CA THR A 22 10.11 24.23 1.63
C THR A 22 9.95 23.01 2.54
N GLY A 23 10.78 22.92 3.59
CA GLY A 23 10.78 21.78 4.51
C GLY A 23 11.28 20.46 3.91
N ASN A 24 11.87 20.47 2.71
CA ASN A 24 12.28 19.24 2.01
C ASN A 24 13.70 18.81 2.41
N ALA A 25 13.79 17.92 3.40
CA ALA A 25 15.06 17.41 3.89
C ALA A 25 15.87 16.67 2.81
N VAL A 26 15.22 15.96 1.89
CA VAL A 26 15.87 15.27 0.78
C VAL A 26 16.59 16.26 -0.12
N TYR A 27 15.94 17.36 -0.49
CA TYR A 27 16.54 18.41 -1.32
C TYR A 27 17.72 19.09 -0.62
N HIS A 28 17.55 19.49 0.65
CA HIS A 28 18.57 20.27 1.38
C HIS A 28 19.77 19.45 1.89
N ALA A 29 19.64 18.13 1.98
CA ALA A 29 20.72 17.28 2.43
C ALA A 29 21.91 17.26 1.44
N ARG A 30 23.14 17.29 1.96
CA ARG A 30 24.37 17.04 1.20
C ARG A 30 24.51 15.54 0.90
N LYS A 31 24.29 15.13 -0.36
CA LYS A 31 24.21 13.71 -0.75
C LYS A 31 25.15 13.36 -1.93
N PRO A 32 26.46 13.66 -1.85
CA PRO A 32 27.38 13.62 -3.00
C PRO A 32 27.44 12.25 -3.70
N ASN A 33 27.30 11.15 -2.96
CA ASN A 33 27.29 9.81 -3.54
C ASN A 33 26.00 9.54 -4.33
N LEU A 34 24.85 9.90 -3.77
CA LEU A 34 23.56 9.71 -4.45
C LEU A 34 23.45 10.65 -5.65
N ASP A 35 23.84 11.91 -5.48
CA ASP A 35 23.83 12.91 -6.56
C ASP A 35 24.71 12.46 -7.74
N LYS A 36 25.90 11.89 -7.47
CA LYS A 36 26.77 11.29 -8.50
C LYS A 36 26.09 10.10 -9.18
N LEU A 37 25.51 9.17 -8.42
CA LEU A 37 24.82 8.00 -8.99
C LEU A 37 23.66 8.41 -9.89
N MET A 38 22.87 9.40 -9.48
CA MET A 38 21.73 9.90 -10.25
C MET A 38 22.16 10.65 -11.54
N ALA A 39 23.37 11.22 -11.57
CA ALA A 39 23.91 11.91 -12.75
C ALA A 39 24.61 10.98 -13.75
N GLU A 40 25.28 9.93 -13.27
CA GLU A 40 26.14 9.07 -14.10
C GLU A 40 25.47 7.77 -14.58
N TYR A 41 24.37 7.33 -13.94
CA TYR A 41 23.70 6.07 -14.25
C TYR A 41 22.25 6.27 -14.72
N PRO A 42 21.68 5.33 -15.48
CA PRO A 42 20.27 5.39 -15.89
C PRO A 42 19.34 5.53 -14.69
N MET A 43 18.44 6.50 -14.77
CA MET A 43 17.56 6.89 -13.67
C MET A 43 16.12 7.05 -14.17
N THR A 44 15.17 6.69 -13.32
CA THR A 44 13.75 6.87 -13.56
C THR A 44 13.02 7.06 -12.23
N THR A 45 11.74 7.39 -12.28
CA THR A 45 10.89 7.56 -11.10
C THR A 45 9.73 6.56 -11.15
N LEU A 46 9.25 6.15 -9.98
CA LEU A 46 8.14 5.22 -9.85
C LEU A 46 7.06 5.82 -8.95
N ASN A 47 5.80 5.51 -9.24
CA ASN A 47 4.70 5.82 -8.34
C ASN A 47 4.70 4.81 -7.19
N ALA A 48 4.71 5.32 -5.94
CA ALA A 48 4.78 4.52 -4.71
C ALA A 48 3.57 4.74 -3.78
N SER A 49 2.47 5.26 -4.31
CA SER A 49 1.25 5.60 -3.58
C SER A 49 0.00 5.40 -4.46
N GLY A 50 -1.18 5.43 -3.83
CA GLY A 50 -2.45 5.27 -4.51
C GLY A 50 -2.60 3.95 -5.28
N GLU A 51 -3.34 4.01 -6.38
CA GLU A 51 -3.71 2.82 -7.16
C GLU A 51 -2.49 2.07 -7.73
N ALA A 52 -1.39 2.78 -7.98
CA ALA A 52 -0.14 2.20 -8.50
C ALA A 52 0.47 1.14 -7.57
N VAL A 53 0.12 1.17 -6.28
CA VAL A 53 0.57 0.20 -5.27
C VAL A 53 -0.59 -0.54 -4.58
N GLY A 54 -1.79 -0.47 -5.16
CA GLY A 54 -2.97 -1.17 -4.66
C GLY A 54 -3.68 -0.48 -3.51
N LEU A 55 -3.41 0.81 -3.29
CA LEU A 55 -4.14 1.69 -2.36
C LEU A 55 -5.24 2.49 -3.10
N PRO A 56 -6.24 3.03 -2.39
CA PRO A 56 -7.17 4.01 -2.93
C PRO A 56 -6.48 5.24 -3.51
N GLU A 57 -7.11 5.88 -4.49
CA GLU A 57 -6.64 7.13 -5.07
C GLU A 57 -6.34 8.19 -3.99
N GLY A 58 -5.19 8.87 -4.12
CA GLY A 58 -4.76 9.91 -3.17
C GLY A 58 -4.18 9.39 -1.86
N GLN A 59 -4.29 8.10 -1.55
CA GLN A 59 -3.73 7.55 -0.31
C GLN A 59 -2.21 7.43 -0.41
N MET A 60 -1.51 7.97 0.60
CA MET A 60 -0.05 7.86 0.70
C MET A 60 0.40 6.40 0.81
N GLY A 61 1.56 6.10 0.25
CA GLY A 61 2.23 4.82 0.45
C GLY A 61 2.76 4.66 1.87
N ASN A 62 3.16 3.45 2.22
CA ASN A 62 3.85 3.14 3.47
C ASN A 62 4.85 1.99 3.25
N SER A 63 5.67 1.70 4.26
CA SER A 63 6.73 0.70 4.17
C SER A 63 6.20 -0.70 3.85
N GLU A 64 5.09 -1.13 4.46
CA GLU A 64 4.51 -2.47 4.22
C GLU A 64 4.03 -2.63 2.77
N VAL A 65 3.21 -1.69 2.31
CA VAL A 65 2.69 -1.66 0.93
C VAL A 65 3.84 -1.61 -0.07
N GLY A 66 4.84 -0.77 0.17
CA GLY A 66 6.01 -0.63 -0.71
C GLY A 66 6.82 -1.92 -0.81
N HIS A 67 7.18 -2.53 0.32
CA HIS A 67 7.96 -3.77 0.33
C HIS A 67 7.19 -4.95 -0.26
N LEU A 68 5.87 -5.04 -0.03
CA LEU A 68 5.02 -6.05 -0.63
C LEU A 68 5.00 -5.94 -2.16
N ASN A 69 4.82 -4.74 -2.71
CA ASN A 69 4.81 -4.55 -4.16
C ASN A 69 6.19 -4.84 -4.80
N LEU A 70 7.28 -4.36 -4.17
CA LEU A 70 8.65 -4.63 -4.64
C LEU A 70 8.98 -6.13 -4.63
N GLY A 71 8.63 -6.84 -3.56
CA GLY A 71 8.86 -8.28 -3.45
C GLY A 71 7.94 -9.12 -4.36
N ALA A 72 6.72 -8.65 -4.61
CA ALA A 72 5.74 -9.38 -5.42
C ALA A 72 5.91 -9.17 -6.93
N GLY A 73 6.56 -8.08 -7.36
CA GLY A 73 6.72 -7.74 -8.77
C GLY A 73 5.39 -7.43 -9.49
N ARG A 74 4.35 -7.04 -8.74
CA ARG A 74 3.01 -6.70 -9.23
C ARG A 74 2.27 -5.81 -8.22
N ILE A 75 1.18 -5.19 -8.67
CA ILE A 75 0.26 -4.46 -7.79
C ILE A 75 -0.36 -5.43 -6.77
N VAL A 76 -0.11 -5.17 -5.49
CA VAL A 76 -0.70 -5.92 -4.37
C VAL A 76 -1.87 -5.11 -3.81
N TYR A 77 -3.10 -5.51 -4.15
CA TYR A 77 -4.30 -4.90 -3.59
C TYR A 77 -4.37 -5.13 -2.09
N GLN A 78 -4.38 -4.02 -1.35
CA GLN A 78 -4.55 -4.06 0.10
C GLN A 78 -5.97 -4.47 0.47
N ASP A 79 -6.13 -5.04 1.66
CA ASP A 79 -7.44 -5.53 2.11
C ASP A 79 -8.51 -4.42 2.10
N TYR A 80 -8.15 -3.19 2.42
CA TYR A 80 -9.06 -2.05 2.31
C TYR A 80 -9.56 -1.87 0.87
N THR A 81 -8.66 -1.75 -0.11
CA THR A 81 -9.04 -1.65 -1.54
C THR A 81 -9.83 -2.86 -2.01
N ARG A 82 -9.43 -4.07 -1.58
CA ARG A 82 -10.12 -5.32 -1.93
C ARG A 82 -11.56 -5.33 -1.42
N ILE A 83 -11.76 -4.96 -0.15
CA ILE A 83 -13.08 -4.89 0.48
C ILE A 83 -13.90 -3.76 -0.16
N SER A 84 -13.33 -2.57 -0.36
CA SER A 84 -14.01 -1.44 -1.01
C SER A 84 -14.43 -1.76 -2.44
N LYS A 85 -13.60 -2.49 -3.20
CA LYS A 85 -13.98 -3.00 -4.53
C LYS A 85 -15.13 -3.99 -4.43
N ALA A 86 -15.07 -4.93 -3.49
CA ALA A 86 -16.12 -5.92 -3.27
C ALA A 86 -17.47 -5.30 -2.85
N VAL A 87 -17.43 -4.19 -2.10
CA VAL A 87 -18.64 -3.39 -1.81
C VAL A 87 -19.18 -2.76 -3.09
N ARG A 88 -18.31 -2.14 -3.88
CA ARG A 88 -18.67 -1.40 -5.11
C ARG A 88 -19.26 -2.29 -6.19
N ASP A 89 -18.66 -3.46 -6.42
CA ASP A 89 -19.11 -4.43 -7.43
C ASP A 89 -20.16 -5.42 -6.88
N LYS A 90 -20.58 -5.23 -5.63
CA LYS A 90 -21.56 -6.07 -4.91
C LYS A 90 -21.12 -7.52 -4.66
N SER A 91 -19.87 -7.90 -4.97
CA SER A 91 -19.37 -9.24 -4.66
C SER A 91 -19.23 -9.51 -3.17
N LEU A 92 -19.14 -8.47 -2.33
CA LEU A 92 -19.12 -8.62 -0.87
C LEU A 92 -20.38 -9.34 -0.36
N PHE A 93 -21.54 -9.05 -0.98
CA PHE A 93 -22.81 -9.67 -0.58
C PHE A 93 -22.88 -11.16 -0.91
N GLU A 94 -21.99 -11.65 -1.79
CA GLU A 94 -21.85 -13.07 -2.13
C GLU A 94 -20.81 -13.80 -1.26
N ASN A 95 -20.18 -13.11 -0.30
CA ASN A 95 -19.21 -13.73 0.59
C ASN A 95 -19.87 -14.80 1.47
N LYS A 96 -19.45 -16.06 1.29
CA LYS A 96 -20.00 -17.23 1.99
C LYS A 96 -19.96 -17.09 3.51
N VAL A 97 -18.87 -16.55 4.08
CA VAL A 97 -18.70 -16.39 5.53
C VAL A 97 -19.68 -15.36 6.09
N LEU A 98 -19.86 -14.23 5.38
CA LEU A 98 -20.83 -13.21 5.79
C LEU A 98 -22.27 -13.72 5.69
N LYS A 99 -22.61 -14.45 4.62
CA LYS A 99 -23.92 -15.09 4.47
C LYS A 99 -24.21 -16.10 5.57
N GLU A 100 -23.25 -16.97 5.88
CA GLU A 100 -23.38 -17.97 6.95
C GLU A 100 -23.58 -17.32 8.33
N GLY A 101 -22.83 -16.24 8.62
CA GLY A 101 -22.98 -15.50 9.88
C GLY A 101 -24.35 -14.83 10.02
N TYR A 102 -24.84 -14.20 8.96
CA TYR A 102 -26.19 -13.63 8.90
C TYR A 102 -27.26 -14.70 9.05
N GLN A 103 -27.17 -15.77 8.26
CA GLN A 103 -28.16 -16.86 8.26
C GLN A 103 -28.23 -17.53 9.63
N ARG A 104 -27.09 -17.73 10.29
CA ARG A 104 -27.04 -18.30 11.64
C ARG A 104 -27.77 -17.43 12.67
N ALA A 105 -27.62 -16.11 12.61
CA ALA A 105 -28.33 -15.21 13.52
C ALA A 105 -29.85 -15.27 13.27
N LEU A 106 -30.25 -15.29 11.99
CA LEU A 106 -31.65 -15.39 11.56
C LEU A 106 -32.30 -16.71 12.00
N ASP A 107 -31.66 -17.85 11.72
CA ASP A 107 -32.18 -19.19 12.02
C ASP A 107 -32.37 -19.45 13.52
N ASN A 108 -31.64 -18.72 14.37
CA ASN A 108 -31.67 -18.88 15.82
C ASN A 108 -32.42 -17.75 16.54
N ASP A 109 -33.06 -16.84 15.81
CA ASP A 109 -33.74 -15.65 16.34
C ASP A 109 -32.84 -14.84 17.30
N ARG A 110 -31.61 -14.57 16.85
CA ARG A 110 -30.58 -13.84 17.63
C ARG A 110 -30.15 -12.57 16.91
N ALA A 111 -29.64 -11.62 17.70
CA ALA A 111 -29.05 -10.40 17.18
C ALA A 111 -27.71 -10.66 16.46
N LEU A 112 -27.45 -9.88 15.41
CA LEU A 112 -26.16 -9.79 14.74
C LEU A 112 -25.37 -8.61 15.33
N HIS A 113 -24.17 -8.87 15.84
CA HIS A 113 -23.29 -7.83 16.37
C HIS A 113 -22.17 -7.52 15.37
N LEU A 114 -22.09 -6.26 14.94
CA LEU A 114 -20.98 -5.74 14.15
C LEU A 114 -20.13 -4.84 15.05
N MET A 115 -18.82 -5.03 15.03
CA MET A 115 -17.89 -4.25 15.82
C MET A 115 -16.69 -3.85 14.97
N GLY A 116 -16.20 -2.63 15.19
CA GLY A 116 -15.06 -2.09 14.48
C GLY A 116 -14.75 -0.68 14.95
N LEU A 117 -13.57 -0.19 14.60
CA LEU A 117 -13.23 1.22 14.80
C LEU A 117 -14.11 2.08 13.87
N VAL A 118 -14.76 3.11 14.40
CA VAL A 118 -15.72 3.93 13.65
C VAL A 118 -15.06 5.24 13.28
N SER A 119 -14.31 5.25 12.17
CA SER A 119 -13.69 6.45 11.61
C SER A 119 -13.40 6.29 10.11
N PRO A 120 -13.23 7.39 9.36
CA PRO A 120 -12.83 7.36 7.95
C PRO A 120 -11.31 7.16 7.76
N GLY A 121 -10.59 6.66 8.79
CA GLY A 121 -9.13 6.65 8.80
C GLY A 121 -8.49 5.68 7.79
N GLY A 122 -9.15 4.58 7.41
CA GLY A 122 -8.66 3.63 6.40
C GLY A 122 -7.44 2.79 6.80
N VAL A 123 -6.91 2.97 8.02
CA VAL A 123 -5.76 2.21 8.54
C VAL A 123 -6.21 0.87 9.15
N HIS A 124 -7.21 0.90 10.03
CA HIS A 124 -7.74 -0.30 10.71
C HIS A 124 -9.18 -0.64 10.29
N SER A 125 -9.93 0.36 9.82
CA SER A 125 -11.32 0.25 9.37
C SER A 125 -11.70 1.49 8.56
N HIS A 126 -12.89 1.47 7.98
CA HIS A 126 -13.48 2.63 7.32
C HIS A 126 -15.01 2.59 7.45
N THR A 127 -15.62 3.73 7.78
CA THR A 127 -17.08 3.92 7.84
C THR A 127 -17.70 4.24 6.50
#